data_AF-A0A5C5XM26-F1
#
_entry.id   AF-A0A5C5XM26-F1
#
_cell.length_a   1.000
_cell.length_b   1.000
_cell.length_c   1.000
_cell.angle_alpha   90.00
_cell.angle_beta   90.00
_cell.angle_gamma   90.00
#
_symmetry.space_group_name_H-M   'P 1'
#
loop_
_entity.id
_entity.type
_entity.pdbx_description
1 polymer ?
#
loop_
_entity_poly.entity_id
_entity_poly.type
_entity_poly.pdbx_seq_one_letter_code
_entity_poly.pdbx_strand_id
1 'polypeptide(L)'
;MSFSNTTEENILNGLFRSAAFSKPSELWIALLTATPDEASTGNFTTSTGTEVSGGSYARQQLDPSDSNWTDPDGVGYVRNNAKISFPKATADWGTITHAAICTASTNGNVIAYAELTSSKTIETNDVLEFDINALQVSLD
;
A
#
# COMPACT_ATOMS: atom_id res chain seq x y z
N MET A 1 -6.38 -5.07 -5.10
CA MET A 1 -5.59 -3.85 -5.41
C MET A 1 -5.15 -3.92 -6.86
N SER A 2 -4.97 -2.78 -7.53
CA SER A 2 -4.35 -2.71 -8.86
C SER A 2 -2.84 -2.51 -8.72
N PHE A 3 -2.04 -3.15 -9.58
CA PHE A 3 -0.59 -2.90 -9.64
C PHE A 3 -0.31 -1.58 -10.35
N SER A 4 0.77 -0.90 -9.97
CA SER A 4 1.22 0.27 -10.72
C SER A 4 1.85 -0.12 -12.06
N ASN A 5 1.89 0.79 -13.03
CA ASN A 5 2.57 0.59 -14.32
C ASN A 5 4.01 0.09 -14.14
N THR A 6 4.74 0.65 -13.16
CA THR A 6 6.13 0.24 -12.88
C THR A 6 6.21 -1.22 -12.43
N THR A 7 5.27 -1.67 -11.60
CA THR A 7 5.26 -3.05 -11.11
C THR A 7 4.87 -4.02 -12.21
N GLU A 8 3.86 -3.68 -13.00
CA GLU A 8 3.44 -4.47 -14.16
C GLU A 8 4.59 -4.64 -15.16
N GLU A 9 5.27 -3.55 -15.53
CA GLU A 9 6.43 -3.59 -16.42
C GLU A 9 7.56 -4.45 -15.85
N ASN A 10 7.83 -4.38 -14.55
CA ASN A 10 8.84 -5.22 -13.90
C ASN A 10 8.47 -6.71 -13.91
N ILE A 11 7.21 -7.04 -13.67
CA ILE A 11 6.71 -8.42 -13.76
C ILE A 11 6.84 -8.92 -15.21
N LEU A 12 6.39 -8.14 -16.20
CA LEU A 12 6.48 -8.50 -17.61
C LEU A 12 7.93 -8.66 -18.08
N ASN A 13 8.82 -7.77 -17.65
CA ASN A 13 10.24 -7.85 -17.95
C ASN A 13 10.87 -9.11 -17.32
N GLY A 14 10.43 -9.52 -16.12
CA GLY A 14 10.89 -10.73 -15.45
C GLY A 14 10.39 -12.04 -16.07
N LEU A 15 9.15 -12.04 -16.57
CA LEU A 15 8.53 -13.24 -17.15
C LEU A 15 8.90 -13.44 -18.63
N PHE A 16 8.96 -12.36 -19.40
CA PHE A 16 9.04 -12.44 -20.88
C PHE A 16 10.32 -11.85 -21.45
N ARG A 17 11.16 -11.22 -20.63
CA ARG A 17 12.41 -10.58 -21.08
C ARG A 17 13.57 -10.99 -20.19
N SER A 18 14.74 -10.42 -20.46
CA SER A 18 16.00 -10.79 -19.81
C SER A 18 16.25 -10.07 -18.49
N ALA A 19 15.32 -9.22 -18.02
CA ALA A 19 15.51 -8.53 -16.75
C ALA A 19 15.15 -9.49 -15.60
N ALA A 20 15.86 -9.39 -14.48
CA ALA A 20 15.45 -10.11 -13.28
C ALA A 20 14.36 -9.32 -12.54
N PHE A 21 13.26 -10.00 -12.19
CA PHE A 21 12.32 -9.46 -11.22
C PHE A 21 12.87 -9.70 -9.81
N SER A 22 13.36 -8.65 -9.17
CA SER A 22 13.85 -8.71 -7.80
C SER A 22 12.71 -8.50 -6.81
N LYS A 23 12.44 -9.50 -5.99
CA LYS A 23 11.50 -9.39 -4.87
C LYS A 23 11.87 -8.20 -3.98
N PRO A 24 10.94 -7.28 -3.65
CA PRO A 24 11.21 -6.22 -2.68
C PRO A 24 11.65 -6.78 -1.33
N SER A 25 12.57 -6.12 -0.65
CA SER A 25 13.00 -6.51 0.71
C SER A 25 12.05 -6.00 1.80
N GLU A 26 11.38 -4.88 1.52
CA GLU A 26 10.47 -4.21 2.44
C GLU A 26 9.18 -3.86 1.70
N LEU A 27 8.07 -3.88 2.43
CA LEU A 27 6.79 -3.36 1.97
C LEU A 27 6.20 -2.45 3.05
N TRP A 28 5.62 -1.34 2.62
CA TRP A 28 5.13 -0.27 3.48
C TRP A 28 3.73 0.13 3.05
N ILE A 29 2.79 0.16 3.99
CA ILE A 29 1.39 0.53 3.77
C ILE A 29 1.24 2.02 3.99
N ALA A 30 0.86 2.74 2.93
CA ALA A 30 0.59 4.18 2.92
C ALA A 30 -0.90 4.47 2.89
N LEU A 31 -1.33 5.55 3.56
CA LEU A 31 -2.70 6.06 3.54
C LEU A 31 -2.77 7.34 2.70
N LEU A 32 -3.75 7.40 1.80
CA LEU A 32 -3.90 8.51 0.87
C LEU A 32 -5.28 9.15 1.03
N THR A 33 -5.32 10.48 0.92
CA THR A 33 -6.54 11.30 0.95
C THR A 33 -7.09 11.59 -0.45
N ALA A 34 -6.34 11.25 -1.51
CA ALA A 34 -6.75 11.37 -2.90
C ALA A 34 -6.32 10.13 -3.71
N THR A 35 -7.00 9.91 -4.84
CA THR A 35 -6.70 8.82 -5.77
C THR A 35 -5.28 8.93 -6.30
N PRO A 36 -4.42 7.91 -6.11
CA PRO A 36 -3.15 7.81 -6.82
C PRO A 36 -3.38 7.46 -8.29
N ASP A 37 -2.43 7.80 -9.15
CA ASP A 37 -2.44 7.40 -10.55
C ASP A 37 -1.57 6.15 -10.79
N GLU A 38 -1.75 5.50 -11.93
CA GLU A 38 -0.96 4.31 -12.30
C GLU A 38 0.55 4.61 -12.46
N ALA A 39 0.92 5.87 -12.64
CA ALA A 39 2.30 6.34 -12.78
C ALA A 39 2.94 6.75 -11.44
N SER A 40 2.24 6.57 -10.32
CA SER A 40 2.66 7.07 -9.03
C SER A 40 3.96 6.41 -8.59
N THR A 41 4.95 7.24 -8.22
CA THR A 41 6.31 6.82 -7.86
C THR A 41 6.52 6.67 -6.34
N GLY A 42 5.42 6.66 -5.59
CA GLY A 42 5.36 6.61 -4.11
C GLY A 42 5.90 7.86 -3.42
N ASN A 43 6.31 8.86 -4.20
CA ASN A 43 6.30 10.26 -3.78
C ASN A 43 4.91 10.83 -4.06
N PHE A 44 4.00 10.61 -3.12
CA PHE A 44 2.61 11.01 -3.18
C PHE A 44 2.49 12.51 -2.88
N THR A 45 2.32 13.32 -3.93
CA THR A 45 2.11 14.77 -3.82
C THR A 45 0.70 15.14 -4.26
N THR A 46 0.33 16.42 -4.14
CA THR A 46 -1.03 16.94 -4.43
C THR A 46 -1.59 16.59 -5.81
N SER A 47 -0.77 16.09 -6.74
CA SER A 47 -1.17 15.69 -8.11
C SER A 47 -1.24 14.18 -8.35
N THR A 48 -0.72 13.32 -7.46
CA THR A 48 -0.55 11.87 -7.73
C THR A 48 -0.93 11.03 -6.51
N GLY A 49 -2.14 11.22 -5.97
CA GLY A 49 -2.51 10.69 -4.66
C GLY A 49 -1.79 11.47 -3.55
N THR A 50 -2.53 12.06 -2.62
CA THR A 50 -1.95 12.83 -1.51
C THR A 50 -1.79 11.91 -0.31
N GLU A 51 -0.55 11.64 0.11
CA GLU A 51 -0.31 10.87 1.33
C GLU A 51 -0.51 11.76 2.56
N VAL A 52 -0.99 11.14 3.65
CA VAL A 52 -1.11 11.80 4.95
C VAL A 52 0.27 12.30 5.39
N SER A 53 0.31 13.49 6.01
CA SER A 53 1.54 14.02 6.60
C SER A 53 1.24 14.71 7.93
N GLY A 54 2.20 14.65 8.86
CA GLY A 54 2.02 15.20 10.21
C GLY A 54 1.14 14.32 11.11
N GLY A 55 0.73 14.86 12.26
CA GLY A 55 -0.21 14.18 13.18
C GLY A 55 0.25 12.80 13.67
N SER A 56 1.56 12.53 13.78
CA SER A 56 2.15 11.22 14.10
C SER A 56 1.98 10.14 13.03
N TYR A 57 1.44 10.46 11.85
CA TYR A 57 1.34 9.51 10.76
C TYR A 57 2.72 8.99 10.32
N ALA A 58 2.79 7.68 10.09
CA ALA A 58 3.89 7.00 9.43
C ALA A 58 3.34 5.79 8.68
N ARG A 59 3.92 5.45 7.52
CA ARG A 59 3.63 4.19 6.82
C ARG A 59 3.89 3.01 7.74
N GLN A 60 3.07 1.97 7.64
CA GLN A 60 3.26 0.75 8.43
C GLN A 60 4.01 -0.30 7.64
N GLN A 61 5.08 -0.85 8.22
CA GLN A 61 5.85 -1.90 7.59
C GLN A 61 5.07 -3.22 7.63
N LEU A 62 5.00 -3.90 6.49
CA LEU A 62 4.41 -5.23 6.36
C LEU A 62 5.24 -6.04 5.36
N ASP A 63 6.47 -6.37 5.76
CA ASP A 63 7.47 -7.03 4.92
C ASP A 63 6.94 -8.27 4.18
N PRO A 64 7.49 -8.61 3.01
CA PRO A 64 7.01 -9.71 2.19
C PRO A 64 7.47 -11.06 2.75
N SER A 65 6.85 -11.48 3.86
CA SER A 65 7.06 -12.74 4.58
C SER A 65 5.75 -13.49 4.83
N ASP A 66 5.86 -14.79 5.08
CA ASP A 66 4.72 -15.69 5.34
C ASP A 66 3.97 -15.36 6.65
N SER A 67 4.62 -14.64 7.57
CA SER A 67 3.98 -14.10 8.78
C SER A 67 3.05 -12.92 8.49
N ASN A 68 3.31 -12.21 7.40
CA ASN A 68 2.69 -10.93 7.08
C ASN A 68 1.70 -11.04 5.93
N TRP A 69 1.87 -12.05 5.06
CA TRP A 69 1.03 -12.29 3.89
C TRP A 69 0.62 -13.76 3.85
N THR A 70 -0.61 -14.02 3.42
CA THR A 70 -1.11 -15.38 3.24
C THR A 70 -0.44 -16.03 2.04
N ASP A 71 -0.44 -17.38 2.01
CA ASP A 71 -0.20 -18.11 0.78
C ASP A 71 -1.18 -17.65 -0.32
N PRO A 72 -0.76 -17.69 -1.60
CA PRO A 72 -1.68 -17.49 -2.72
C PRO A 72 -2.82 -18.50 -2.66
N ASP A 73 -4.07 -18.03 -2.77
CA ASP A 73 -5.26 -18.86 -2.54
C ASP A 73 -5.64 -19.80 -3.71
N GLY A 74 -4.73 -19.97 -4.67
CA GLY A 74 -4.95 -20.79 -5.87
C GLY A 74 -5.77 -20.11 -6.96
N VAL A 75 -6.29 -18.90 -6.72
CA VAL A 75 -7.03 -18.09 -7.70
C VAL A 75 -6.46 -16.68 -7.88
N GLY A 76 -5.18 -16.50 -7.51
CA GLY A 76 -4.42 -15.29 -7.80
C GLY A 76 -4.44 -14.22 -6.71
N TYR A 77 -4.95 -14.52 -5.50
CA TYR A 77 -5.01 -13.54 -4.41
C TYR A 77 -4.04 -13.85 -3.28
N VAL A 78 -3.52 -12.79 -2.68
CA VAL A 78 -2.85 -12.79 -1.38
C VAL A 78 -3.47 -11.73 -0.48
N ARG A 79 -3.41 -11.96 0.84
CA ARG A 79 -3.98 -11.04 1.83
C ARG A 79 -2.98 -10.77 2.95
N ASN A 80 -3.16 -9.66 3.68
CA ASN A 80 -2.36 -9.44 4.89
C ASN A 80 -2.74 -10.48 5.96
N ASN A 81 -1.72 -11.16 6.49
CA ASN A 81 -1.83 -12.17 7.55
C ASN A 81 -1.53 -11.60 8.95
N ALA A 82 -1.14 -10.33 9.02
CA ALA A 82 -0.97 -9.59 10.26
C ALA A 82 -1.87 -8.36 10.28
N LYS A 83 -2.37 -8.00 11.46
CA LYS A 83 -3.09 -6.74 11.68
C LYS A 83 -2.11 -5.58 11.48
N ILE A 84 -2.54 -4.56 10.74
CA ILE A 84 -1.77 -3.32 10.53
C ILE A 84 -2.43 -2.23 11.37
N SER A 85 -1.69 -1.63 12.30
CA SER A 85 -2.19 -0.56 13.16
C SER A 85 -1.35 0.68 12.98
N PHE A 86 -1.97 1.80 12.58
CA PHE A 86 -1.27 3.07 12.44
C PHE A 86 -1.10 3.75 13.81
N PRO A 87 -0.15 4.69 13.96
CA PRO A 87 -0.02 5.45 15.20
C PRO A 87 -1.32 6.19 15.54
N LYS A 88 -1.57 6.41 16.83
CA LYS A 88 -2.69 7.28 17.23
C LYS A 88 -2.47 8.68 16.65
N ALA A 89 -3.49 9.20 15.96
CA ALA A 89 -3.46 10.53 15.37
C ALA A 89 -3.27 11.61 16.45
N THR A 90 -2.26 12.46 16.30
CA THR A 90 -2.02 13.63 17.16
C THR A 90 -2.49 14.96 16.53
N ALA A 91 -2.96 14.89 15.30
CA ALA A 91 -3.67 15.92 14.56
C ALA A 91 -4.59 15.24 13.55
N ASP A 92 -5.54 15.96 12.97
CA ASP A 92 -6.45 15.41 11.98
C ASP A 92 -5.69 14.99 10.71
N TRP A 93 -5.92 13.77 10.24
CA TRP A 93 -5.32 13.26 9.00
C TRP A 93 -6.22 13.45 7.77
N GLY A 94 -7.46 13.88 8.01
CA GLY A 94 -8.48 14.07 6.98
C GLY A 94 -9.18 12.77 6.59
N THR A 95 -9.81 12.77 5.41
CA THR A 95 -10.53 11.61 4.90
C THR A 95 -9.61 10.71 4.08
N ILE A 96 -9.31 9.55 4.61
CA ILE A 96 -8.56 8.50 3.93
C ILE A 96 -9.49 7.81 2.93
N THR A 97 -9.08 7.81 1.67
CA THR A 97 -9.85 7.25 0.55
C THR A 97 -9.14 6.05 -0.08
N HIS A 98 -7.81 6.00 -0.03
CA HIS A 98 -7.03 4.92 -0.66
C HIS A 98 -5.92 4.42 0.26
N ALA A 99 -5.46 3.21 -0.02
CA ALA A 99 -4.22 2.65 0.53
C ALA A 99 -3.28 2.24 -0.61
N ALA A 100 -1.98 2.37 -0.38
CA ALA A 100 -0.95 1.93 -1.31
C ALA A 100 0.10 1.09 -0.60
N ILE A 101 0.70 0.15 -1.34
CA ILE A 101 1.85 -0.64 -0.92
C ILE A 101 3.08 -0.07 -1.61
N CYS A 102 4.09 0.32 -0.84
CA CYS A 102 5.32 0.93 -1.33
C CYS A 102 6.55 0.14 -0.91
N THR A 103 7.68 0.33 -1.59
CA THR A 103 8.94 -0.37 -1.26
C THR A 103 9.81 0.36 -0.23
N ALA A 104 9.35 1.48 0.34
CA ALA A 104 10.09 2.23 1.36
C ALA A 104 9.17 3.00 2.33
N SER A 105 9.69 3.33 3.51
CA SER A 105 8.99 4.08 4.57
C SER A 105 8.62 5.50 4.18
N THR A 106 9.36 6.08 3.23
CA THR A 106 9.08 7.36 2.56
C THR A 106 9.58 7.25 1.13
N ASN A 107 8.85 7.83 0.17
CA ASN A 107 9.13 7.62 -1.25
C ASN A 107 9.13 6.11 -1.61
N GLY A 108 9.79 5.73 -2.71
CA GLY A 108 9.91 4.33 -3.12
C GLY A 108 8.80 3.88 -4.07
N ASN A 109 9.06 2.85 -4.86
CA ASN A 109 8.13 2.41 -5.90
C ASN A 109 6.79 1.97 -5.30
N VAL A 110 5.69 2.33 -5.95
CA VAL A 110 4.37 1.79 -5.62
C VAL A 110 4.27 0.40 -6.23
N ILE A 111 3.97 -0.59 -5.39
CA ILE A 111 3.66 -1.95 -5.82
C ILE A 111 2.23 -1.98 -6.34
N ALA A 112 1.27 -1.69 -5.45
CA ALA A 112 -0.14 -1.74 -5.75
C ALA A 112 -0.90 -0.72 -4.91
N TYR A 113 -2.10 -0.36 -5.33
CA TYR A 113 -2.98 0.54 -4.60
C TYR A 113 -4.46 0.16 -4.78
N ALA A 114 -5.32 0.65 -3.88
CA ALA A 114 -6.76 0.53 -4.02
C ALA A 114 -7.51 1.61 -3.25
N GLU A 115 -8.72 1.89 -3.70
CA GLU A 115 -9.72 2.60 -2.91
C GLU A 115 -10.14 1.75 -1.71
N LEU A 116 -10.38 2.40 -0.57
CA LEU A 116 -10.99 1.77 0.59
C LEU A 116 -12.47 1.50 0.31
N THR A 117 -12.97 0.32 0.70
CA THR A 117 -14.41 0.00 0.61
C THR A 117 -15.31 1.03 1.30
N SER A 118 -14.78 1.69 2.33
CA SER A 118 -15.41 2.84 2.95
C SER A 118 -14.33 3.83 3.36
N SER A 119 -14.39 5.04 2.80
CA SER A 119 -13.51 6.13 3.21
C SER A 119 -13.67 6.41 4.71
N LYS A 120 -12.57 6.81 5.36
CA LYS A 120 -12.51 7.04 6.81
C LYS A 120 -11.95 8.42 7.12
N THR A 121 -12.74 9.26 7.78
CA THR A 121 -12.21 10.48 8.40
C THR A 121 -11.48 10.09 9.68
N ILE A 122 -10.24 10.56 9.82
CA ILE A 122 -9.40 10.30 10.99
C ILE A 122 -9.09 11.64 11.67
N GLU A 123 -9.61 11.79 12.88
CA GLU A 123 -9.46 12.97 13.72
C GLU A 123 -8.44 12.70 14.84
N THR A 124 -8.07 13.75 15.56
CA THR A 124 -7.15 13.63 16.69
C THR A 124 -7.65 12.61 17.73
N ASN A 125 -6.77 11.69 18.13
CA ASN A 125 -6.99 10.51 18.99
C ASN A 125 -7.56 9.26 18.32
N ASP A 126 -7.90 9.30 17.03
CA ASP A 126 -8.29 8.11 16.30
C ASP A 126 -7.08 7.21 16.01
N VAL A 127 -7.38 5.92 15.77
CA VAL A 127 -6.43 4.92 15.29
C VAL A 127 -7.06 4.25 14.08
N LEU A 128 -6.40 4.33 12.92
CA LEU A 128 -6.79 3.56 11.74
C LEU A 128 -6.10 2.19 11.78
N GLU A 129 -6.87 1.13 11.52
CA GLU A 129 -6.36 -0.23 11.50
C GLU A 129 -6.91 -1.01 10.30
N PHE A 130 -6.08 -1.92 9.77
CA PHE A 130 -6.53 -2.98 8.88
C PHE A 130 -6.43 -4.30 9.63
N ASP A 131 -7.57 -4.97 9.79
CA ASP A 131 -7.60 -6.32 10.34
C ASP A 131 -6.93 -7.32 9.39
N ILE A 132 -6.64 -8.52 9.91
CA ILE A 132 -6.17 -9.63 9.09
C ILE A 132 -7.19 -9.88 7.96
N ASN A 133 -6.69 -10.11 6.75
CA ASN A 133 -7.45 -10.25 5.51
C ASN A 133 -8.13 -8.99 4.95
N ALA A 134 -7.94 -7.81 5.56
CA ALA A 134 -8.56 -6.57 5.07
C ALA A 134 -7.88 -6.01 3.80
N LEU A 135 -6.57 -6.18 3.66
CA LEU A 135 -5.84 -5.86 2.43
C LEU A 135 -5.78 -7.10 1.54
N GLN A 136 -6.25 -6.95 0.30
CA GLN A 136 -6.25 -8.01 -0.70
C GLN A 136 -5.60 -7.53 -2.00
N VAL A 137 -4.57 -8.25 -2.42
CA VAL A 137 -3.84 -8.02 -3.69
C VAL A 137 -4.12 -9.20 -4.62
N SER A 138 -4.31 -8.93 -5.91
CA SER A 138 -4.64 -9.94 -6.91
C SER A 138 -3.83 -9.71 -8.18
N LEU A 139 -3.53 -10.80 -8.90
CA LEU A 139 -3.02 -10.80 -10.27
C LEU A 139 -3.92 -11.73 -11.10
N ASP A 140 -4.55 -11.20 -12.15
CA ASP A 140 -5.48 -11.92 -13.05
C ASP A 140 -5.11 -11.83 -14.54
#